data_AF-A0AAU3SWA5-F1
#
_entry.id   AF-A0AAU3SWA5-F1
#
_cell.length_a   1.000
_cell.length_b   1.000
_cell.length_c   1.000
_cell.angle_alpha   90.00
_cell.angle_beta   90.00
_cell.angle_gamma   90.00
#
_symmetry.space_group_name_H-M   'P 1'
#
loop_
_entity.id
_entity.type
_entity.pdbx_description
1 polymer ?
#
loop_
_entity_poly.entity_id
_entity_poly.type
_entity_poly.pdbx_seq_one_letter_code
_entity_poly.pdbx_strand_id
1 'polypeptide(L)'
;MDTVFASLVAVAGTLIGSFSTYLFQRRTTERTEARAREERIRQERLAAYSGYAGAVTDLKRAKITLWFRRRLDPRDEERLLEAQLESDRHGAAAETAAFRLRLVADDPSLRPLMEAISAKLGEINRADDRQGLIAIERQFEEAVGAFLDAAASRLP
;
A
#
# COMPACT_ATOMS: atom_id res chain seq x y z
N MET A 1 -50.94 -45.63 23.41
CA MET A 1 -50.25 -44.43 23.95
C MET A 1 -48.85 -44.27 23.35
N ASP A 2 -48.30 -45.28 22.66
CA ASP A 2 -46.92 -45.29 22.13
C ASP A 2 -46.71 -44.42 20.89
N THR A 3 -47.72 -44.25 20.04
CA THR A 3 -47.63 -43.47 18.79
C THR A 3 -47.50 -41.97 19.03
N VAL A 4 -48.17 -41.45 20.07
CA VAL A 4 -48.06 -40.04 20.49
C VAL A 4 -46.66 -39.77 21.04
N PHE A 5 -46.09 -40.72 21.78
CA PHE A 5 -44.75 -40.59 22.32
C PHE A 5 -43.69 -40.61 21.21
N ALA A 6 -43.84 -41.50 20.23
CA ALA A 6 -42.94 -41.59 19.07
C ALA A 6 -42.95 -40.32 18.21
N SER A 7 -44.13 -39.73 17.96
CA SER A 7 -44.22 -38.48 17.19
C SER A 7 -43.59 -37.30 17.93
N LEU A 8 -43.75 -37.23 19.25
CA LEU A 8 -43.16 -36.19 20.10
C LEU A 8 -41.63 -36.25 20.08
N VAL A 9 -41.07 -37.47 20.16
CA VAL A 9 -39.62 -37.71 20.06
C VAL A 9 -39.09 -37.33 18.67
N ALA A 10 -39.84 -37.64 17.60
CA ALA A 10 -39.45 -37.27 16.24
C ALA A 10 -39.41 -35.75 16.02
N VAL A 11 -40.42 -35.02 16.52
CA VAL A 11 -40.45 -33.55 16.44
C VAL A 11 -39.34 -32.93 17.29
N ALA A 12 -39.10 -33.46 18.50
CA ALA A 12 -37.99 -33.02 19.33
C ALA A 12 -36.62 -33.24 18.66
N GLY A 13 -36.40 -34.40 18.05
CA GLY A 13 -35.18 -34.68 17.28
C GLY A 13 -34.99 -33.72 16.09
N THR A 14 -36.08 -33.36 15.42
CA THR A 14 -36.04 -32.42 14.29
C THR A 14 -35.77 -30.99 14.75
N LEU A 15 -36.38 -30.55 15.85
CA LEU A 15 -36.15 -29.24 16.46
C LEU A 15 -34.72 -29.10 16.99
N ILE A 16 -34.20 -30.13 17.65
CA ILE A 16 -32.82 -30.16 18.14
C ILE A 16 -31.84 -30.11 16.97
N GLY A 17 -32.05 -30.91 15.91
CA GLY A 17 -31.19 -30.91 14.73
C GLY A 17 -31.16 -29.57 13.99
N SER A 18 -32.32 -28.92 13.85
CA SER A 18 -32.43 -27.61 13.19
C SER A 18 -31.83 -26.48 14.04
N PHE A 19 -32.01 -26.51 15.36
CA PHE A 19 -31.39 -25.55 16.27
C PHE A 19 -29.86 -25.71 16.35
N SER A 20 -29.35 -26.94 16.39
CA SER A 20 -27.90 -27.21 16.32
C SER A 20 -27.28 -26.74 15.01
N THR A 21 -27.97 -26.95 13.88
CA THR A 21 -27.51 -26.47 12.56
C THR A 21 -27.48 -24.95 12.48
N TYR A 22 -28.51 -24.27 12.98
CA TYR A 22 -28.59 -22.81 13.02
C TYR A 22 -27.47 -22.19 13.87
N LEU A 23 -27.19 -22.75 15.05
CA LEU A 23 -26.09 -22.28 15.91
C LEU A 23 -24.70 -22.52 15.30
N PHE A 24 -24.52 -23.64 14.58
CA PHE A 24 -23.28 -23.89 13.85
C PHE A 24 -23.12 -22.89 12.71
N GLN A 25 -24.14 -22.73 11.85
CA GLN A 25 -24.14 -21.77 10.74
C GLN A 25 -23.83 -20.35 11.21
N ARG A 26 -24.46 -19.89 12.29
CA ARG A 26 -24.23 -18.56 12.86
C ARG A 26 -22.77 -18.35 13.29
N ARG A 27 -22.16 -19.34 13.95
CA ARG A 27 -20.75 -19.28 14.36
C ARG A 27 -19.77 -19.38 13.19
N THR A 28 -20.08 -20.14 12.14
CA THR A 28 -19.24 -20.17 10.94
C THR A 28 -19.32 -18.85 10.19
N THR A 29 -20.51 -18.27 10.03
CA THR A 29 -20.72 -16.96 9.39
C THR A 29 -19.95 -15.85 10.10
N GLU A 30 -20.06 -15.75 11.44
CA GLU A 30 -19.32 -14.76 12.24
C GLU A 30 -17.79 -14.92 12.11
N ARG A 31 -17.28 -16.16 12.05
CA ARG A 31 -15.84 -16.43 11.85
C ARG A 31 -15.36 -16.15 10.42
N THR A 32 -16.18 -16.43 9.40
CA THR A 32 -15.86 -16.09 8.01
C THR A 32 -15.89 -14.60 7.78
N GLU A 33 -16.81 -13.86 8.40
CA GLU A 33 -16.89 -12.40 8.32
C GLU A 33 -15.69 -11.73 8.99
N ALA A 34 -15.28 -12.21 10.17
CA ALA A 34 -14.08 -11.71 10.85
C ALA A 34 -12.81 -11.91 10.00
N ARG A 35 -12.62 -13.11 9.44
CA ARG A 35 -11.48 -13.41 8.54
C ARG A 35 -11.51 -12.59 7.25
N ALA A 36 -12.69 -12.42 6.64
CA ALA A 36 -12.84 -11.60 5.44
C ALA A 36 -12.51 -10.12 5.71
N ARG A 37 -12.88 -9.62 6.90
CA ARG A 37 -12.57 -8.24 7.31
C ARG A 37 -11.07 -8.04 7.55
N GLU A 38 -10.43 -8.98 8.23
CA GLU A 38 -8.99 -8.94 8.49
C GLU A 38 -8.18 -8.99 7.19
N GLU A 39 -8.54 -9.91 6.28
CA GLU A 39 -7.92 -10.00 4.97
C GLU A 39 -8.13 -8.74 4.14
N ARG A 40 -9.31 -8.11 4.21
CA ARG A 40 -9.56 -6.84 3.54
C ARG A 40 -8.65 -5.72 4.06
N ILE A 41 -8.48 -5.60 5.38
CA ILE A 41 -7.58 -4.61 5.98
C ILE A 41 -6.13 -4.88 5.56
N ARG A 42 -5.71 -6.16 5.55
CA ARG A 42 -4.37 -6.56 5.09
C ARG A 42 -4.12 -6.14 3.64
N GLN A 43 -5.08 -6.38 2.75
CA GLN A 43 -4.99 -6.00 1.34
C GLN A 43 -4.99 -4.48 1.14
N GLU A 44 -5.84 -3.74 1.87
CA GLU A 44 -5.88 -2.28 1.81
C GLU A 44 -4.54 -1.67 2.25
N ARG A 45 -3.93 -2.19 3.32
CA ARG A 45 -2.60 -1.78 3.78
C ARG A 45 -1.50 -2.13 2.78
N LEU A 46 -1.49 -3.37 2.27
CA LEU A 46 -0.54 -3.80 1.25
C LEU A 46 -0.59 -2.90 0.01
N ALA A 47 -1.80 -2.60 -0.47
CA ALA A 47 -2.00 -1.71 -1.62
C ALA A 47 -1.56 -0.26 -1.34
N ALA A 48 -1.74 0.23 -0.10
CA ALA A 48 -1.26 1.55 0.28
C ALA A 48 0.27 1.62 0.33
N TYR A 49 0.92 0.62 0.94
CA TYR A 49 2.38 0.54 1.02
C TYR A 49 3.02 0.40 -0.36
N SER A 50 2.56 -0.55 -1.17
CA SER A 50 3.10 -0.78 -2.52
C SER A 50 2.78 0.39 -3.46
N GLY A 51 1.59 0.99 -3.34
CA GLY A 51 1.21 2.16 -4.11
C GLY A 51 2.09 3.38 -3.84
N TYR A 52 2.45 3.63 -2.57
CA TYR A 52 3.39 4.68 -2.23
C TYR A 52 4.79 4.41 -2.78
N ALA A 53 5.33 3.21 -2.56
CA ALA A 53 6.66 2.82 -3.08
C ALA A 53 6.74 2.93 -4.61
N GLY A 54 5.70 2.52 -5.33
CA GLY A 54 5.60 2.68 -6.78
C GLY A 54 5.62 4.15 -7.19
N ALA A 55 4.76 4.98 -6.58
CA ALA A 55 4.64 6.38 -6.94
C ALA A 55 5.93 7.19 -6.71
N VAL A 56 6.67 6.93 -5.62
CA VAL A 56 7.97 7.59 -5.39
C VAL A 56 9.04 7.12 -6.36
N THR A 57 8.97 5.86 -6.80
CA THR A 57 9.91 5.31 -7.80
C THR A 57 9.67 5.91 -9.18
N ASP A 58 8.41 6.08 -9.57
CA ASP A 58 8.06 6.77 -10.81
C ASP A 58 8.49 8.24 -10.77
N LEU A 59 8.28 8.91 -9.64
CA LEU A 59 8.78 10.27 -9.44
C LEU A 59 10.30 10.37 -9.51
N LYS A 60 11.05 9.42 -8.91
CA LYS A 60 12.50 9.34 -9.05
C LYS A 60 12.88 9.31 -10.54
N ARG A 61 12.25 8.43 -11.32
CA ARG A 61 12.51 8.28 -12.75
C ARG A 61 12.24 9.57 -13.53
N ALA A 62 11.11 10.23 -13.25
CA ALA A 62 10.76 11.49 -13.89
C ALA A 62 11.78 12.60 -13.56
N LYS A 63 12.22 12.71 -12.30
CA LYS A 63 13.26 13.65 -11.88
C LYS A 63 14.63 13.36 -12.50
N ILE A 64 15.03 12.10 -12.61
CA ILE A 64 16.26 11.70 -13.31
C ILE A 64 16.18 12.11 -14.79
N THR A 65 15.04 11.88 -15.43
CA THR A 65 14.81 12.28 -16.84
C THR A 65 14.96 13.79 -17.00
N LEU A 66 14.32 14.56 -16.11
CA LEU A 66 14.43 16.02 -16.09
C LEU A 66 15.87 16.49 -15.86
N TRP A 67 16.60 15.85 -14.96
CA TRP A 67 18.02 16.14 -14.71
C TRP A 67 18.89 15.93 -15.96
N PHE A 68 18.68 14.83 -16.69
CA PHE A 68 19.41 14.56 -17.94
C PHE A 68 19.06 15.59 -19.02
N ARG A 69 17.78 15.90 -19.21
CA ARG A 69 17.32 16.88 -20.21
C ARG A 69 17.92 18.27 -19.97
N ARG A 70 17.96 18.72 -18.71
CA ARG A 70 18.58 20.00 -18.32
C ARG A 70 20.06 20.11 -18.68
N ARG A 71 20.78 18.99 -18.75
CA ARG A 71 22.24 18.95 -18.92
C ARG A 71 22.68 18.62 -20.33
N LEU A 72 21.98 17.70 -21.00
CA LEU A 72 22.35 17.21 -22.32
C LEU A 72 21.74 18.06 -23.44
N ASP A 73 20.49 18.52 -23.26
CA ASP A 73 19.72 19.21 -24.31
C ASP A 73 19.13 20.56 -23.83
N PRO A 74 19.91 21.50 -23.25
CA PRO A 74 19.36 22.70 -22.61
C PRO A 74 18.67 23.68 -23.58
N ARG A 75 18.84 23.51 -24.89
CA ARG A 75 18.22 24.37 -25.93
C ARG A 75 16.87 23.85 -26.42
N ASP A 76 16.49 22.63 -26.02
CA ASP A 76 15.21 22.02 -26.36
C ASP A 76 14.19 22.36 -25.27
N GLU A 77 13.68 23.59 -25.32
CA GLU A 77 12.77 24.15 -24.30
C GLU A 77 11.45 23.35 -24.21
N GLU A 78 10.96 22.83 -25.33
CA GLU A 78 9.73 22.03 -25.38
C GLU A 78 9.90 20.72 -24.63
N ARG A 79 10.95 19.93 -24.93
CA ARG A 79 11.20 18.68 -24.18
C ARG A 79 11.56 18.92 -22.73
N LEU A 80 12.20 20.04 -22.41
CA LEU A 80 12.48 20.41 -21.04
C LEU A 80 11.17 20.70 -20.28
N LEU A 81 10.22 21.42 -20.90
CA LEU A 81 8.90 21.68 -20.34
C LEU A 81 8.10 20.39 -20.16
N GLU A 82 8.09 19.50 -21.14
CA GLU A 82 7.45 18.18 -21.04
C GLU A 82 7.99 17.37 -19.85
N ALA A 83 9.31 17.32 -19.69
CA ALA A 83 9.93 16.61 -18.57
C ALA A 83 9.62 17.23 -17.19
N GLN A 84 9.41 18.56 -17.14
CA GLN A 84 8.96 19.24 -15.92
C GLN A 84 7.52 18.87 -15.59
N LEU A 85 6.60 18.95 -16.57
CA LEU A 85 5.20 18.60 -16.39
C LEU A 85 5.03 17.14 -15.94
N GLU A 86 5.77 16.21 -16.53
CA GLU A 86 5.76 14.80 -16.11
C GLU A 86 6.32 14.62 -14.68
N SER A 87 7.41 15.32 -14.33
CA SER A 87 7.92 15.32 -12.95
C SER A 87 6.89 15.85 -11.96
N ASP A 88 6.16 16.93 -12.29
CA ASP A 88 5.13 17.52 -11.42
C ASP A 88 3.93 16.58 -11.28
N ARG A 89 3.50 15.94 -12.37
CA ARG A 89 2.43 14.93 -12.36
C ARG A 89 2.77 13.75 -11.45
N HIS A 90 3.98 13.22 -11.56
CA HIS A 90 4.44 12.16 -10.67
C HIS A 90 4.62 12.66 -9.22
N GLY A 91 4.97 13.94 -9.04
CA GLY A 91 4.98 14.63 -7.75
C GLY A 91 3.63 14.55 -7.05
N ALA A 92 2.58 14.99 -7.74
CA ALA A 92 1.21 14.96 -7.24
C ALA A 92 0.72 13.52 -6.96
N ALA A 93 1.10 12.55 -7.80
CA ALA A 93 0.77 11.15 -7.60
C ALA A 93 1.44 10.57 -6.33
N ALA A 94 2.72 10.86 -6.11
CA ALA A 94 3.45 10.44 -4.91
C ALA A 94 2.88 11.06 -3.64
N GLU A 95 2.49 12.33 -3.69
CA GLU A 95 1.85 13.03 -2.57
C GLU A 95 0.47 12.43 -2.25
N THR A 96 -0.34 12.16 -3.28
CA THR A 96 -1.63 11.47 -3.13
C THR A 96 -1.47 10.10 -2.49
N ALA A 97 -0.46 9.33 -2.92
CA ALA A 97 -0.15 8.03 -2.34
C ALA A 97 0.31 8.14 -0.87
N ALA A 98 1.10 9.16 -0.53
CA ALA A 98 1.50 9.44 0.85
C ALA A 98 0.30 9.78 1.75
N PHE A 99 -0.66 10.57 1.26
CA PHE A 99 -1.89 10.86 2.00
C PHE A 99 -2.73 9.60 2.22
N ARG A 100 -2.91 8.78 1.18
CA ARG A 100 -3.62 7.50 1.31
C ARG A 100 -2.94 6.58 2.31
N LEU A 101 -1.62 6.51 2.28
CA LEU A 101 -0.83 5.72 3.21
C LEU A 101 -1.08 6.18 4.66
N ARG A 102 -1.04 7.49 4.93
CA ARG A 102 -1.36 8.05 6.26
C ARG A 102 -2.78 7.73 6.70
N LEU A 103 -3.76 7.65 5.80
CA LEU A 103 -5.14 7.32 6.16
C LEU A 103 -5.35 5.84 6.50
N VAL A 104 -4.62 4.94 5.83
CA VAL A 104 -4.82 3.47 5.93
C VAL A 104 -3.86 2.82 6.94
N ALA A 105 -2.68 3.41 7.13
CA ALA A 105 -1.59 2.90 7.94
C ALA A 105 -0.84 4.05 8.63
N ASP A 106 -1.56 4.84 9.44
CA ASP A 106 -0.96 5.90 10.28
C ASP A 106 -0.03 5.27 11.33
N ASP A 107 1.21 5.02 10.93
CA ASP A 107 2.26 4.52 11.80
C ASP A 107 3.36 5.60 11.94
N PRO A 108 3.54 6.17 13.14
CA PRO A 108 4.57 7.18 13.40
C PRO A 108 5.99 6.74 13.03
N SER A 109 6.28 5.43 13.06
CA SER A 109 7.61 4.89 12.73
C SER A 109 7.90 4.85 11.23
N LEU A 110 6.88 4.91 10.37
CA LEU A 110 7.07 4.99 8.91
C LEU A 110 7.36 6.43 8.46
N ARG A 111 6.98 7.43 9.25
CA ARG A 111 7.15 8.85 8.90
C ARG A 111 8.62 9.23 8.63
N PRO A 112 9.61 8.89 9.49
CA PRO A 112 11.01 9.17 9.20
C PRO A 112 11.52 8.52 7.90
N LEU A 113 11.01 7.34 7.56
CA LEU A 113 11.40 6.62 6.33
C LEU A 113 10.83 7.33 5.09
N MET A 114 9.57 7.77 5.15
CA MET A 114 8.97 8.59 4.09
C MET A 114 9.68 9.93 3.92
N GLU A 115 10.10 10.55 5.01
CA GLU A 115 10.89 11.79 5.00
C GLU A 115 12.27 11.57 4.37
N ALA A 116 12.94 10.46 4.69
CA ALA A 116 14.22 10.09 4.07
C ALA A 116 14.09 9.89 2.54
N ILE A 117 13.04 9.19 2.08
CA ILE A 117 12.73 9.04 0.65
C ILE A 117 12.52 10.42 0.00
N SER A 118 11.71 11.27 0.64
CA SER A 118 11.39 12.61 0.14
C SER A 118 12.62 13.51 0.06
N ALA A 119 13.52 13.42 1.04
CA ALA A 119 14.79 14.14 1.04
C ALA A 119 15.65 13.74 -0.18
N LYS A 120 15.79 12.43 -0.45
CA LYS A 120 16.56 11.94 -1.61
C LYS A 120 15.95 12.34 -2.95
N LEU A 121 14.62 12.32 -3.06
CA LEU A 121 13.94 12.87 -4.23
C LEU A 121 14.21 14.38 -4.43
N GLY A 122 14.40 15.14 -3.35
CA GLY A 122 14.78 16.55 -3.39
C GLY A 122 16.23 16.77 -3.83
N GLU A 123 17.13 15.82 -3.58
CA GLU A 123 18.55 15.90 -3.92
C GLU A 123 18.82 15.61 -5.41
N ILE A 124 17.99 14.81 -6.08
CA ILE A 124 18.19 14.40 -7.50
C ILE A 124 18.46 15.60 -8.42
N ASN A 125 17.61 16.63 -8.36
CA ASN A 125 17.73 17.81 -9.23
C ASN A 125 18.96 18.67 -8.90
N ARG A 126 19.59 18.46 -7.73
CA ARG A 126 20.78 19.17 -7.25
C ARG A 126 22.08 18.39 -7.48
N ALA A 127 22.02 17.15 -7.97
CA ALA A 127 23.22 16.37 -8.23
C ALA A 127 24.11 17.08 -9.25
N ASP A 128 25.39 17.29 -8.92
CA ASP A 128 26.34 18.03 -9.75
C ASP A 128 26.86 17.23 -10.94
N ASP A 129 26.87 15.90 -10.86
CA ASP A 129 27.34 15.01 -11.91
C ASP A 129 26.62 13.66 -11.85
N ARG A 130 26.97 12.78 -12.80
CA ARG A 130 26.40 11.45 -12.90
C ARG A 130 26.78 10.56 -11.71
N GLN A 131 27.95 10.74 -11.11
CA GLN A 131 28.38 9.94 -9.96
C GLN A 131 27.56 10.30 -8.70
N GLY A 132 27.36 11.59 -8.46
CA GLY A 132 26.48 12.10 -7.41
C GLY A 132 25.04 11.63 -7.61
N LEU A 133 24.54 11.62 -8.85
CA LEU A 133 23.21 11.10 -9.16
C LEU A 133 23.08 9.61 -8.82
N ILE A 134 24.06 8.79 -9.20
CA ILE A 134 24.09 7.35 -8.87
C ILE A 134 24.13 7.13 -7.35
N ALA A 135 24.89 7.95 -6.62
CA ALA A 135 24.95 7.87 -5.16
C ALA A 135 23.60 8.21 -4.51
N ILE A 136 22.93 9.26 -4.98
CA ILE A 136 21.58 9.64 -4.51
C ILE A 136 20.57 8.53 -4.85
N GLU A 137 20.62 7.97 -6.05
CA GLU A 137 19.74 6.87 -6.45
C GLU A 137 19.92 5.65 -5.55
N ARG A 138 21.17 5.25 -5.25
CA ARG A 138 21.43 4.14 -4.31
C ARG A 138 20.83 4.41 -2.93
N GLN A 139 21.05 5.62 -2.39
CA GLN A 139 20.50 6.00 -1.09
C GLN A 139 18.97 6.07 -1.08
N PHE A 140 18.36 6.44 -2.22
CA PHE A 140 16.92 6.38 -2.39
C PHE A 140 16.43 4.92 -2.33
N GLU A 141 17.07 4.00 -3.05
CA GLU A 141 16.70 2.58 -3.03
C GLU A 141 16.84 1.97 -1.62
N GLU A 142 17.91 2.32 -0.90
CA GLU A 142 18.10 1.93 0.51
C GLU A 142 16.96 2.45 1.40
N ALA A 143 16.52 3.71 1.21
CA ALA A 143 15.42 4.29 1.96
C ALA A 143 14.06 3.64 1.63
N VAL A 144 13.79 3.34 0.35
CA VAL A 144 12.59 2.61 -0.08
C VAL A 144 12.61 1.18 0.46
N GLY A 145 13.75 0.51 0.44
CA GLY A 145 13.91 -0.82 1.03
C GLY A 145 13.61 -0.82 2.52
N ALA A 146 14.21 0.09 3.29
CA ALA A 146 13.94 0.23 4.71
C ALA A 146 12.45 0.52 5.01
N PHE A 147 11.80 1.34 4.19
CA PHE A 147 10.35 1.57 4.26
C PHE A 147 9.55 0.28 4.03
N LEU A 148 9.86 -0.48 2.99
CA LEU A 148 9.16 -1.72 2.66
C LEU A 148 9.37 -2.80 3.72
N ASP A 149 10.56 -2.93 4.27
CA ASP A 149 10.86 -3.87 5.37
C ASP A 149 10.06 -3.52 6.63
N ALA A 150 10.01 -2.23 6.99
CA ALA A 150 9.19 -1.75 8.08
C ALA A 150 7.69 -1.98 7.80
N ALA A 151 7.22 -1.70 6.60
CA ALA A 151 5.82 -1.93 6.22
C ALA A 151 5.45 -3.41 6.27
N ALA A 152 6.33 -4.29 5.79
CA ALA A 152 6.11 -5.74 5.78
C ALA A 152 5.98 -6.31 7.20
N SER A 153 6.75 -5.82 8.17
CA SER A 153 6.66 -6.26 9.57
C SER A 153 5.36 -5.83 10.27
N ARG A 154 4.50 -5.05 9.61
CA ARG A 154 3.25 -4.46 10.12
C ARG A 154 2.01 -4.95 9.38
N LEU A 155 2.19 -5.81 8.38
CA LEU A 155 1.07 -6.52 7.77
C LEU A 155 0.57 -7.58 8.77
N PRO A 156 -0.75 -7.61 9.06
CA PRO A 156 -1.34 -8.64 9.90
C PRO A 156 -1.24 -10.04 9.27
#